data_AF-A0A554I7A4-F1
#
_entry.id   AF-A0A554I7A4-F1
#
_cell.length_a   1.000
_cell.length_b   1.000
_cell.length_c   1.000
_cell.angle_alpha   90.00
_cell.angle_beta   90.00
_cell.angle_gamma   90.00
#
_symmetry.space_group_name_H-M   'P 1'
#
loop_
_entity.id
_entity.type
_entity.pdbx_description
1 polymer ?
#
loop_
_entity_poly.entity_id
_entity_poly.type
_entity_poly.pdbx_seq_one_letter_code
_entity_poly.pdbx_strand_id
1 'polypeptide(L)'
;MKKIILGIAIVAIIGGGVWYFTSQTPPSYTNELPQTTKQEVDRTKMFTVADVASHNSETSCYTIVRGNVYDVTLFIDKHPGGSEAVLKTCGKDGTELFVAKHGGKEKMETTLETMKVGALATQ
;
A
#
# COMPACT_ATOMS: atom_id res chain seq x y z
N MET A 1 19.44 -42.19 6.69
CA MET A 1 19.13 -41.25 7.80
C MET A 1 17.76 -40.62 7.48
N LYS A 2 16.62 -41.25 7.88
CA LYS A 2 15.70 -40.76 8.94
C LYS A 2 15.70 -39.21 9.04
N LYS A 3 14.60 -38.48 8.79
CA LYS A 3 13.30 -38.59 9.45
C LYS A 3 12.12 -38.17 8.54
N ILE A 4 11.07 -38.99 8.59
CA ILE A 4 9.71 -38.76 8.12
C ILE A 4 8.93 -38.14 9.29
N ILE A 5 8.12 -37.11 9.07
CA ILE A 5 7.10 -36.67 10.03
C ILE A 5 5.73 -36.83 9.38
N LEU A 6 4.92 -37.67 10.04
CA LEU A 6 3.52 -37.97 9.82
C LEU A 6 2.64 -36.71 9.87
N GLY A 7 1.64 -36.67 9.01
CA GLY A 7 0.44 -35.87 9.20
C GLY A 7 -0.75 -36.58 8.56
N ILE A 8 -1.33 -37.56 9.26
CA ILE A 8 -2.61 -38.18 8.85
C ILE A 8 -3.75 -37.51 9.61
N ALA A 9 -4.65 -36.94 8.79
CA ALA A 9 -6.07 -36.61 8.89
C ALA A 9 -6.84 -36.86 10.20
N ILE A 10 -7.73 -35.91 10.54
CA ILE A 10 -9.09 -36.23 10.98
C ILE A 10 -10.08 -35.24 10.34
N VAL A 11 -10.99 -35.80 9.54
CA VAL A 11 -12.23 -35.19 9.05
C VAL A 11 -13.27 -35.28 10.17
N ALA A 12 -13.98 -34.18 10.45
CA ALA A 12 -15.22 -34.21 11.21
C ALA A 12 -16.27 -33.35 10.49
N ILE A 13 -17.21 -34.02 9.82
CA ILE A 13 -18.45 -33.42 9.27
C ILE A 13 -19.56 -33.77 10.24
N ILE A 14 -20.14 -32.79 10.96
CA ILE A 14 -21.57 -32.80 11.38
C ILE A 14 -22.05 -31.35 11.60
N GLY A 15 -23.03 -30.92 10.79
CA GLY A 15 -24.15 -30.10 11.28
C GLY A 15 -24.10 -28.57 11.12
N GLY A 16 -24.73 -28.07 10.05
CA GLY A 16 -25.59 -26.87 10.14
C GLY A 16 -24.94 -25.49 9.95
N GLY A 17 -25.04 -24.97 8.72
CA GLY A 17 -25.14 -23.52 8.46
C GLY A 17 -23.83 -22.73 8.50
N VAL A 18 -23.29 -22.46 7.30
CA VAL A 18 -23.00 -21.11 6.76
C VAL A 18 -22.25 -21.35 5.45
N TRP A 19 -23.02 -21.26 4.37
CA TRP A 19 -22.60 -21.39 2.99
C TRP A 19 -22.02 -20.04 2.55
N TYR A 20 -20.83 -19.67 3.04
CA TYR A 20 -20.13 -18.48 2.56
C TYR A 20 -18.62 -18.55 2.78
N PHE A 21 -17.96 -19.57 2.22
CA PHE A 21 -16.51 -19.55 2.04
C PHE A 21 -16.15 -20.19 0.69
N THR A 22 -16.61 -19.55 -0.38
CA THR A 22 -16.07 -19.80 -1.71
C THR A 22 -14.77 -19.03 -1.86
N SER A 23 -13.67 -19.79 -1.95
CA SER A 23 -12.45 -19.50 -2.71
C SER A 23 -11.80 -18.13 -2.49
N GLN A 24 -10.95 -18.04 -1.47
CA GLN A 24 -9.71 -17.28 -1.62
C GLN A 24 -8.56 -18.27 -1.51
N THR A 25 -8.04 -18.70 -2.65
CA THR A 25 -6.66 -19.21 -2.68
C THR A 25 -5.77 -18.06 -2.20
N PRO A 26 -4.91 -18.25 -1.18
CA PRO A 26 -3.86 -17.26 -0.92
C PRO A 26 -3.08 -17.06 -2.23
N PRO A 27 -2.73 -15.83 -2.63
CA PRO A 27 -1.92 -15.64 -3.82
C PRO A 27 -0.65 -16.46 -3.64
N SER A 28 -0.47 -17.42 -4.55
CA SER A 28 0.74 -18.23 -4.62
C SER A 28 1.90 -17.27 -4.85
N TYR A 29 2.76 -17.11 -3.84
CA TYR A 29 4.03 -16.41 -3.98
C TYR A 29 4.91 -17.27 -4.89
N THR A 30 4.81 -17.06 -6.19
CA THR A 30 5.78 -17.56 -7.15
C THR A 30 7.09 -16.78 -6.96
N ASN A 31 8.21 -17.49 -7.02
CA ASN A 31 9.56 -16.92 -6.99
C ASN A 31 9.91 -16.25 -8.33
N GLU A 32 9.08 -15.32 -8.77
CA GLU A 32 9.39 -14.42 -9.89
C GLU A 32 9.73 -13.06 -9.28
N LEU A 33 10.98 -12.64 -9.45
CA LEU A 33 11.42 -11.27 -9.18
C LEU A 33 10.38 -10.29 -9.76
N PRO A 34 9.88 -9.30 -9.00
CA PRO A 34 8.83 -8.41 -9.47
C PRO A 34 9.26 -7.80 -10.79
N GLN A 35 8.62 -8.22 -11.87
CA GLN A 35 8.89 -7.70 -13.18
C GLN A 35 8.44 -6.25 -13.18
N THR A 36 9.42 -5.34 -13.21
CA THR A 36 9.28 -3.95 -13.65
C THR A 36 8.74 -3.93 -15.08
N THR A 37 7.46 -4.24 -15.21
CA THR A 37 6.65 -3.76 -16.32
C THR A 37 6.26 -2.34 -15.95
N LYS A 38 6.36 -1.42 -16.90
CA LYS A 38 5.79 -0.07 -16.76
C LYS A 38 4.30 -0.23 -16.50
N GLN A 39 3.89 -0.35 -15.24
CA GLN A 39 2.50 -0.35 -14.87
C GLN A 39 1.97 1.02 -15.27
N GLU A 40 1.00 1.04 -16.17
CA GLU A 40 0.20 2.21 -16.43
C GLU A 40 -0.47 2.59 -15.11
N VAL A 41 0.02 3.64 -14.47
CA VAL A 41 -0.54 4.12 -13.21
C VAL A 41 -1.89 4.73 -13.56
N ASP A 42 -2.96 3.99 -13.30
CA ASP A 42 -4.32 4.50 -13.43
C ASP A 42 -4.57 5.57 -12.36
N ARG A 43 -4.27 6.82 -12.72
CA ARG A 43 -4.48 8.00 -11.87
C ARG A 43 -5.96 8.35 -11.67
N THR A 44 -6.87 7.61 -12.31
CA THR A 44 -8.32 7.75 -12.08
C THR A 44 -8.83 6.85 -10.96
N LYS A 45 -7.97 6.00 -10.40
CA LYS A 45 -8.30 5.14 -9.26
C LYS A 45 -8.71 5.96 -8.03
N MET A 46 -9.82 5.53 -7.43
CA MET A 46 -10.30 6.06 -6.15
C MET A 46 -9.89 5.15 -5.00
N PHE A 47 -9.51 5.74 -3.88
CA PHE A 47 -9.07 5.06 -2.68
C PHE A 47 -9.92 5.47 -1.48
N THR A 48 -10.20 4.53 -0.58
CA THR A 48 -10.71 4.85 0.75
C THR A 48 -9.56 5.22 1.68
N VAL A 49 -9.89 5.84 2.83
CA VAL A 49 -8.91 6.06 3.90
C VAL A 49 -8.34 4.73 4.41
N ALA A 50 -9.16 3.67 4.43
CA ALA A 50 -8.72 2.34 4.86
C ALA A 50 -7.72 1.72 3.87
N ASP A 51 -7.92 1.91 2.56
CA ASP A 51 -6.95 1.48 1.55
C ASP A 51 -5.60 2.16 1.80
N VAL A 52 -5.59 3.49 1.95
CA VAL A 52 -4.36 4.24 2.25
C VAL A 52 -3.72 3.77 3.56
N ALA A 53 -4.50 3.60 4.63
CA ALA A 53 -4.00 3.19 5.94
C ALA A 53 -3.31 1.82 5.95
N SER A 54 -3.60 0.95 4.98
CA SER A 54 -2.91 -0.33 4.81
C SER A 54 -1.47 -0.20 4.27
N HIS A 55 -1.13 0.94 3.67
CA HIS A 55 0.20 1.28 3.15
C HIS A 55 0.95 2.20 4.14
N ASN A 56 1.32 1.64 5.29
CA ASN A 56 1.86 2.37 6.45
C ASN A 56 3.31 2.00 6.84
N SER A 57 4.10 1.42 5.93
CA SER A 57 5.45 0.92 6.21
C SER A 57 6.51 1.43 5.21
N GLU A 58 7.80 1.27 5.54
CA GLU A 58 8.91 1.66 4.66
C GLU A 58 8.87 0.99 3.29
N THR A 59 8.34 -0.24 3.22
CA THR A 59 8.22 -1.02 1.99
C THR A 59 6.89 -0.81 1.27
N SER A 60 5.98 -0.03 1.85
CA SER A 60 4.64 0.23 1.33
C SER A 60 4.08 1.47 2.02
N CYS A 61 4.33 2.66 1.45
CA CYS A 61 4.02 3.95 2.07
C CYS A 61 3.17 4.80 1.14
N TYR A 62 1.87 4.90 1.43
CA TYR A 62 0.99 5.85 0.75
C TYR A 62 0.69 7.03 1.67
N THR A 63 0.52 8.21 1.09
CA THR A 63 0.11 9.42 1.82
C THR A 63 -0.99 10.13 1.05
N ILE A 64 -1.93 10.71 1.79
CA ILE A 64 -2.90 11.65 1.23
C ILE A 64 -2.32 13.05 1.32
N VAL A 65 -2.42 13.82 0.23
CA VAL A 65 -2.18 15.27 0.23
C VAL A 65 -3.29 15.93 -0.58
N ARG A 66 -4.08 16.79 0.09
CA ARG A 66 -5.21 17.53 -0.49
C ARG A 66 -6.15 16.62 -1.29
N GLY A 67 -6.54 15.50 -0.69
CA GLY A 67 -7.46 14.53 -1.29
C GLY A 67 -6.89 13.68 -2.43
N ASN A 68 -5.61 13.82 -2.79
CA ASN A 68 -4.93 12.94 -3.73
C ASN A 68 -4.08 11.90 -2.98
N VAL A 69 -3.91 10.72 -3.58
CA VAL A 69 -3.12 9.62 -3.01
C VAL A 69 -1.83 9.45 -3.79
N TYR A 70 -0.73 9.36 -3.04
CA TYR A 70 0.63 9.28 -3.58
C TYR A 70 1.34 8.06 -3.01
N ASP A 71 1.97 7.27 -3.89
CA ASP A 71 2.90 6.22 -3.50
C ASP A 71 4.30 6.82 -3.39
N VAL A 72 4.74 7.04 -2.16
CA VAL A 72 6.04 7.66 -1.87
C VAL A 72 7.10 6.63 -1.49
N THR A 73 6.80 5.34 -1.61
CA THR A 73 7.66 4.23 -1.17
C THR A 73 9.09 4.36 -1.73
N LEU A 74 9.21 4.58 -3.04
CA LEU A 74 10.52 4.69 -3.71
C LEU A 74 11.23 6.04 -3.52
N PHE A 75 10.59 6.97 -2.81
CA PHE A 75 11.09 8.31 -2.55
C PHE A 75 11.60 8.50 -1.11
N ILE A 76 11.26 7.60 -0.18
CA ILE A 76 11.62 7.69 1.24
C ILE A 76 13.11 8.02 1.42
N ASP A 77 14.01 7.23 0.83
CA ASP A 77 15.47 7.42 0.99
C ASP A 77 16.05 8.55 0.12
N LYS A 78 15.25 9.07 -0.82
CA LYS A 78 15.64 10.15 -1.73
C LYS A 78 15.17 11.51 -1.24
N HIS A 79 14.35 11.55 -0.19
CA HIS A 79 13.78 12.78 0.32
C HIS A 79 14.85 13.64 0.99
N PRO A 80 15.13 14.87 0.50
CA PRO A 80 16.18 15.73 1.07
C PRO A 80 15.95 16.13 2.54
N GLY A 81 14.70 16.09 3.01
CA GLY A 81 14.34 16.32 4.42
C GLY A 81 14.54 15.10 5.33
N GLY A 82 15.10 14.00 4.80
CA GLY A 82 15.29 12.73 5.50
C GLY A 82 14.09 11.77 5.36
N SER A 83 14.37 10.48 5.49
CA SER A 83 13.38 9.40 5.38
C SER A 83 12.30 9.50 6.46
N GLU A 84 12.68 9.80 7.70
CA GLU A 84 11.77 9.91 8.84
C GLU A 84 10.64 10.96 8.61
N ALA A 85 10.93 12.01 7.84
CA ALA A 85 9.92 13.02 7.50
C ALA A 85 8.81 12.46 6.62
N VAL A 86 9.14 11.51 5.72
CA VAL A 86 8.16 10.81 4.87
C VAL A 86 7.45 9.72 5.67
N LEU A 87 8.20 8.95 6.48
CA LEU A 87 7.63 7.83 7.25
C LEU A 87 6.52 8.24 8.21
N LYS A 88 6.57 9.48 8.72
CA LYS A 88 5.51 10.04 9.58
C LYS A 88 4.14 10.10 8.92
N THR A 89 4.08 10.18 7.59
CA THR A 89 2.84 10.32 6.82
C THR A 89 2.37 9.02 6.16
N CYS A 90 3.13 7.91 6.27
CA CYS A 90 2.70 6.63 5.71
C CYS A 90 1.35 6.20 6.31
N GLY A 91 0.42 5.86 5.44
CA GLY A 91 -0.94 5.45 5.77
C GLY A 91 -1.85 6.57 6.28
N LYS A 92 -1.49 7.85 6.08
CA LYS A 92 -2.20 8.99 6.70
C LYS A 92 -2.45 10.14 5.72
N ASP A 93 -3.26 11.09 6.16
CA ASP A 93 -3.29 12.43 5.58
C ASP A 93 -2.10 13.26 6.07
N GLY A 94 -1.17 13.52 5.15
CA GLY A 94 0.05 14.29 5.37
C GLY A 94 -0.08 15.75 4.92
N THR A 95 -1.27 16.23 4.57
CA THR A 95 -1.49 17.55 3.96
C THR A 95 -0.87 18.67 4.80
N GLU A 96 -1.19 18.73 6.09
CA GLU A 96 -0.70 19.79 6.97
C GLU A 96 0.82 19.75 7.10
N LEU A 97 1.41 18.57 7.26
CA LEU A 97 2.86 18.43 7.37
C LEU A 97 3.56 18.82 6.07
N PHE A 98 3.02 18.40 4.93
CA PHE A 98 3.57 18.74 3.63
C PHE A 98 3.54 20.26 3.40
N VAL A 99 2.40 20.91 3.65
CA VAL A 99 2.23 22.36 3.49
C VAL A 99 3.15 23.12 4.45
N ALA A 100 3.21 22.72 5.72
CA ALA A 100 4.03 23.37 6.73
C ALA A 100 5.53 23.33 6.40
N LYS A 101 6.01 22.27 5.74
CA LYS A 101 7.44 22.11 5.39
C LYS A 101 7.80 22.67 4.02
N HIS A 102 6.91 22.55 3.03
CA HIS A 102 7.23 22.87 1.64
C HIS A 102 6.61 24.19 1.16
N GLY A 103 5.64 24.76 1.89
CA GLY A 103 5.07 26.08 1.63
C GLY A 103 4.49 26.26 0.22
N GLY A 104 4.02 25.18 -0.41
CA GLY A 104 3.44 25.21 -1.75
C GLY A 104 4.42 25.53 -2.89
N LYS A 105 5.74 25.37 -2.67
CA LYS A 105 6.75 25.63 -3.71
C LYS A 105 6.53 24.70 -4.90
N GLU A 106 6.42 25.28 -6.09
CA GLU A 106 6.14 24.58 -7.36
C GLU A 106 6.97 23.30 -7.55
N LYS A 107 8.29 23.36 -7.34
CA LYS A 107 9.17 22.19 -7.48
C LYS A 107 8.74 20.99 -6.62
N MET A 108 8.28 21.23 -5.40
CA MET A 108 7.84 20.17 -4.49
C MET A 108 6.48 19.62 -4.93
N GLU A 109 5.60 20.50 -5.42
CA GLU A 109 4.30 20.11 -5.97
C GLU A 109 4.45 19.24 -7.22
N THR A 110 5.32 19.64 -8.16
CA THR A 110 5.60 18.84 -9.37
C THR A 110 6.25 17.50 -9.03
N THR A 111 7.14 17.47 -8.03
CA THR A 111 7.77 16.22 -7.58
C THR A 111 6.71 15.27 -7.01
N LEU A 112 5.84 15.79 -6.14
CA LEU A 112 4.74 15.03 -5.55
C LEU A 112 3.81 14.46 -6.62
N GLU A 113 3.47 15.25 -7.64
CA GLU A 113 2.59 14.83 -8.74
C GLU A 113 3.17 13.66 -9.57
N THR A 114 4.49 13.48 -9.59
CA THR A 114 5.10 12.32 -10.28
C THR A 114 4.79 10.99 -9.61
N MET A 115 4.45 11.03 -8.31
CA MET A 115 4.16 9.87 -7.45
C MET A 115 2.66 9.62 -7.26
N LYS A 116 1.80 10.38 -7.96
CA LYS A 116 0.34 10.25 -7.82
C LYS A 116 -0.14 8.91 -8.35
N VAL A 117 -0.92 8.21 -7.53
CA VAL A 117 -1.56 6.92 -7.85
C VAL A 117 -3.08 6.99 -7.89
N GLY A 118 -3.69 8.08 -7.44
CA GLY A 118 -5.14 8.28 -7.53
C GLY A 118 -5.65 9.41 -6.65
N ALA A 119 -6.94 9.35 -6.31
CA ALA A 119 -7.59 10.29 -5.40
C ALA A 119 -8.40 9.58 -4.31
N LEU A 120 -8.70 10.30 -3.23
CA LEU A 120 -9.56 9.82 -2.17
C LEU A 120 -11.01 9.83 -2.66
N ALA A 121 -11.74 8.74 -2.45
CA ALA A 121 -13.17 8.69 -2.68
C ALA A 121 -13.86 9.70 -1.72
N THR A 122 -14.63 10.62 -2.29
CA THR A 122 -15.54 11.47 -1.51
C THR A 122 -16.65 10.60 -0.94
N GLN A 123 -16.84 10.66 0.39
CA GLN A 123 -17.98 10.04 1.07
C GLN A 123 -19.29 10.74 0.73
#